data_AF-A0A2N6SHD1-F1
#
_entry.id   AF-A0A2N6SHD1-F1
#
_cell.length_a   1.000
_cell.length_b   1.000
_cell.length_c   1.000
_cell.angle_alpha   90.00
_cell.angle_beta   90.00
_cell.angle_gamma   90.00
#
_symmetry.space_group_name_H-M   'P 1'
#
loop_
_entity.id
_entity.type
_entity.pdbx_description
1 polymer ?
#
loop_
_entity_poly.entity_id
_entity_poly.type
_entity_poly.pdbx_seq_one_letter_code
_entity_poly.pdbx_strand_id
1 'polypeptide(L)'
;MNNSALICNWINRFRIAGPDALRERRKGRKISMAKLTKKLSNKTTSQTTNDNISKEYVKEIENQLLQIRIENAFLKEVRRLRLVEEAEMKRRSEL
;
A
#
# COMPACT_ATOMS: atom_id res chain seq x y z
N MET A 1 19.26 21.93 -10.08
CA MET A 1 17.82 21.88 -9.74
C MET A 1 17.66 22.57 -8.39
N ASN A 2 17.29 23.85 -8.35
CA ASN A 2 17.43 24.69 -7.16
C ASN A 2 16.08 25.27 -6.69
N ASN A 3 15.03 24.45 -6.68
CA ASN A 3 13.71 24.90 -6.24
C ASN A 3 13.23 24.06 -5.06
N SER A 4 13.66 24.46 -3.85
CA SER A 4 13.26 23.84 -2.58
C SER A 4 11.75 23.85 -2.38
N ALA A 5 11.07 24.93 -2.82
CA ALA A 5 9.62 25.07 -2.66
C ALA A 5 8.83 24.02 -3.46
N LEU A 6 9.28 23.65 -4.67
CA LEU A 6 8.66 22.58 -5.45
C LEU A 6 8.77 21.22 -4.73
N ILE A 7 9.95 20.92 -4.18
CA ILE A 7 10.21 19.68 -3.45
C ILE A 7 9.32 19.60 -2.20
N CYS A 8 9.24 20.68 -1.42
CA CYS A 8 8.36 20.75 -0.25
C CYS A 8 6.89 20.52 -0.62
N ASN A 9 6.42 21.11 -1.73
CA ASN A 9 5.06 20.90 -2.20
C ASN A 9 4.81 19.44 -2.61
N TRP A 10 5.75 18.79 -3.31
CA TRP A 10 5.64 17.38 -3.67
C TRP A 10 5.56 16.47 -2.44
N ILE A 11 6.43 16.70 -1.45
CA ILE A 11 6.41 15.96 -0.18
C ILE A 11 5.05 16.12 0.52
N ASN A 12 4.55 17.35 0.61
CA ASN A 12 3.27 17.60 1.26
C ASN A 12 2.10 16.90 0.55
N ARG A 13 2.06 16.97 -0.79
CA ARG A 13 1.03 16.30 -1.61
C ARG A 13 1.08 14.78 -1.46
N PHE A 14 2.28 14.21 -1.43
CA PHE A 14 2.48 12.78 -1.20
C PHE A 14 2.00 12.34 0.18
N ARG A 15 2.28 13.13 1.24
CA ARG A 15 1.85 12.78 2.60
C ARG A 15 0.32 12.81 2.77
N ILE A 16 -0.37 13.71 2.06
CA ILE A 16 -1.83 13.88 2.19
C ILE A 16 -2.60 12.85 1.37
N ALA A 17 -2.22 12.64 0.11
CA ALA A 17 -3.01 11.86 -0.86
C ALA A 17 -2.24 10.67 -1.44
N GLY A 18 -1.05 10.37 -0.89
CA GLY A 18 -0.25 9.22 -1.29
C GLY A 18 0.39 9.36 -2.68
N PRO A 19 0.86 8.25 -3.25
CA PRO A 19 1.55 8.24 -4.54
C PRO A 19 0.69 8.74 -5.71
N ASP A 20 -0.63 8.54 -5.65
CA ASP A 20 -1.56 9.04 -6.67
C ASP A 20 -1.57 10.57 -6.80
N ALA A 21 -1.15 11.29 -5.76
CA ALA A 21 -1.06 12.75 -5.78
C ALA A 21 0.02 13.26 -6.74
N LEU A 22 1.09 12.48 -6.93
CA LEU A 22 2.21 12.83 -7.81
C LEU A 22 2.04 12.29 -9.23
N ARG A 23 0.97 11.52 -9.49
CA ARG A 23 0.70 10.97 -10.83
C ARG A 23 0.45 12.09 -11.84
N GLU A 24 0.92 11.88 -13.07
CA GLU A 24 0.73 12.86 -14.15
C GLU A 24 -0.78 13.04 -14.40
N ARG A 25 -1.30 14.22 -14.05
CA ARG A 25 -2.70 14.55 -14.32
C ARG A 25 -2.79 15.11 -15.73
N ARG A 26 -3.76 14.64 -16.52
CA ARG A 26 -4.06 15.21 -17.84
C ARG A 26 -4.23 16.72 -17.69
N LYS A 27 -3.33 17.47 -18.33
CA LYS A 27 -3.32 18.93 -18.31
C LYS A 27 -4.46 19.44 -19.20
N GLY A 28 -5.28 20.36 -18.70
CA GLY A 28 -6.38 20.99 -19.44
C GLY A 28 -7.77 20.76 -18.86
N ARG A 29 -8.79 21.38 -19.48
CA ARG A 29 -10.20 21.24 -19.11
C ARG A 29 -10.69 19.82 -19.44
N LYS A 30 -11.44 19.19 -18.53
CA LYS A 30 -12.14 17.94 -18.81
C LYS A 30 -13.03 18.16 -20.05
N ILE A 31 -12.74 17.45 -21.13
CA ILE A 31 -13.54 17.54 -22.36
C ILE A 31 -14.94 17.02 -22.03
N SER A 32 -15.99 17.79 -22.33
CA SER A 32 -17.37 17.32 -22.15
C SER A 32 -17.66 16.20 -23.15
N MET A 33 -18.39 15.18 -22.71
CA MET A 33 -18.60 13.90 -23.41
C MET A 33 -19.20 14.01 -24.81
N ALA A 34 -19.71 15.17 -25.23
CA ALA A 34 -20.39 15.34 -26.50
C ALA A 34 -19.46 15.32 -27.75
N LYS A 35 -18.14 15.50 -27.61
CA LYS A 35 -17.23 15.67 -28.79
C LYS A 35 -16.23 14.53 -29.02
N LEU A 36 -16.28 13.43 -28.26
CA LEU A 36 -15.17 12.46 -28.17
C LEU A 36 -15.28 11.20 -29.02
N THR A 37 -16.37 10.97 -29.79
CA THR A 37 -16.53 9.70 -30.52
C THR A 37 -15.55 9.48 -31.67
N LYS A 38 -14.74 10.48 -32.08
CA LYS A 38 -13.92 10.41 -33.31
C LYS A 38 -12.40 10.46 -33.13
N LYS A 39 -11.84 10.56 -31.92
CA LYS A 39 -10.38 10.72 -31.72
C LYS A 39 -9.77 9.95 -30.54
N LEU A 40 -10.35 8.81 -30.16
CA LEU A 40 -9.72 7.86 -29.21
C LEU A 40 -8.97 6.73 -29.93
N SER A 41 -8.29 7.03 -31.03
CA SER A 41 -7.05 6.33 -31.35
C SER A 41 -5.99 7.42 -31.35
N ASN A 42 -5.10 7.42 -30.36
CA ASN A 42 -3.73 7.94 -30.44
C ASN A 42 -3.08 7.80 -29.07
N LYS A 43 -2.26 6.75 -28.98
CA LYS A 43 -1.00 6.72 -28.23
C LYS A 43 -1.13 6.78 -26.71
N THR A 44 -1.52 5.65 -26.12
CA THR A 44 -1.01 5.26 -24.80
C THR A 44 0.49 5.04 -24.93
N THR A 45 1.25 6.08 -24.60
CA THR A 45 2.70 6.07 -24.48
C THR A 45 3.14 4.92 -23.57
N SER A 46 4.11 4.17 -24.07
CA SER A 46 4.78 3.05 -23.45
C SER A 46 5.20 3.30 -22.00
N GLN A 47 4.45 2.72 -21.05
CA GLN A 47 4.89 2.36 -19.70
C GLN A 47 4.70 0.86 -19.59
N THR A 48 5.70 0.07 -19.92
CA THR A 48 5.58 -1.40 -19.81
C THR A 48 6.76 -2.06 -19.09
N THR A 49 7.80 -1.30 -18.74
CA THR A 49 8.97 -1.84 -18.03
C THR A 49 8.99 -1.50 -16.54
N ASN A 50 8.49 -0.33 -16.13
CA ASN A 50 8.43 0.07 -14.71
C ASN A 50 7.32 -0.66 -13.92
N ASP A 51 6.20 -0.92 -14.59
CA ASP A 51 5.01 -1.53 -13.96
C ASP A 51 5.25 -2.97 -13.51
N ASN A 52 6.13 -3.72 -14.19
CA ASN A 52 6.40 -5.12 -13.84
C ASN A 52 7.28 -5.23 -12.59
N ILE A 53 8.30 -4.38 -12.44
CA ILE A 53 9.10 -4.28 -11.21
C ILE A 53 8.19 -3.90 -10.02
N SER A 54 7.27 -2.95 -10.24
CA SER A 54 6.31 -2.56 -9.21
C SER A 54 5.38 -3.70 -8.81
N LYS A 55 4.96 -4.57 -9.74
CA LYS A 55 4.06 -5.70 -9.43
C LYS A 55 4.77 -6.80 -8.67
N GLU A 56 5.99 -7.17 -9.07
CA GLU A 56 6.79 -8.19 -8.39
C GLU A 56 7.14 -7.75 -6.97
N TYR A 57 7.55 -6.49 -6.81
CA TYR A 57 7.83 -5.93 -5.49
C TYR A 57 6.59 -5.89 -4.60
N VAL A 58 5.43 -5.50 -5.13
CA VAL A 58 4.16 -5.54 -4.39
C VAL A 58 3.82 -6.96 -3.94
N LYS A 59 3.97 -7.95 -4.83
CA LYS A 59 3.72 -9.37 -4.51
C LYS A 59 4.64 -9.87 -3.40
N GLU A 60 5.91 -9.48 -3.42
CA GLU A 60 6.86 -9.83 -2.36
C GLU A 60 6.44 -9.23 -1.00
N ILE A 61 6.02 -7.97 -0.98
CA ILE A 61 5.51 -7.34 0.24
C ILE A 61 4.23 -8.01 0.73
N GLU A 62 3.32 -8.40 -0.16
CA GLU A 62 2.11 -9.16 0.19
C GLU A 62 2.46 -10.52 0.83
N ASN A 63 3.46 -11.23 0.28
CA ASN A 63 3.95 -12.49 0.84
C ASN A 63 4.56 -12.31 2.24
N GLN A 64 5.41 -11.29 2.42
CA GLN A 64 6.01 -10.97 3.71
C GLN A 64 4.95 -10.60 4.75
N LEU A 65 3.94 -9.82 4.35
CA LEU A 65 2.81 -9.48 5.20
C LEU A 65 2.04 -10.74 5.62
N LEU A 66 1.78 -11.67 4.70
CA LEU A 66 1.12 -12.93 5.01
C LEU A 66 1.93 -13.77 6.00
N GLN A 67 3.24 -13.91 5.78
CA GLN A 67 4.14 -14.64 6.66
C GLN A 67 4.11 -14.07 8.09
N ILE A 68 4.26 -12.74 8.23
CA ILE A 68 4.22 -12.05 9.52
C ILE A 68 2.86 -12.25 10.21
N ARG A 69 1.74 -12.22 9.47
CA ARG A 69 0.41 -12.45 10.06
C ARG A 69 0.26 -13.86 10.60
N ILE A 70 0.77 -14.87 9.88
CA ILE A 70 0.77 -16.27 10.33
C ILE A 70 1.63 -16.41 11.59
N GLU A 71 2.85 -15.90 11.57
CA GLU A 71 3.76 -15.96 12.72
C GLU A 71 3.17 -15.25 13.94
N ASN A 72 2.60 -14.06 13.76
CA ASN A 72 1.98 -13.31 14.84
C ASN A 72 0.78 -14.06 15.45
N ALA A 73 -0.05 -14.70 14.62
CA ALA A 73 -1.17 -15.52 15.08
C ALA A 73 -0.67 -16.73 15.89
N PHE A 74 0.35 -17.42 15.40
CA PHE A 74 0.97 -18.54 16.10
C PHE A 74 1.53 -18.11 17.48
N LEU A 75 2.32 -17.03 17.52
CA LEU A 75 2.90 -16.51 18.76
C LEU A 75 1.84 -16.07 19.77
N LYS A 76 0.73 -15.50 19.31
CA LYS A 76 -0.41 -15.15 20.17
C LYS A 76 -1.07 -16.37 20.78
N GLU A 77 -1.27 -17.44 19.99
CA GLU A 77 -1.87 -18.67 20.50
C GLU A 77 -0.95 -19.36 21.52
N VAL A 78 0.36 -19.41 21.25
CA VAL A 78 1.35 -19.91 22.22
C VAL A 78 1.29 -19.12 23.52
N ARG A 79 1.22 -17.78 23.44
CA ARG A 79 1.09 -16.93 24.63
C ARG A 79 -0.21 -17.20 25.37
N ARG A 80 -1.33 -17.36 24.66
CA ARG A 80 -2.63 -17.65 25.25
C ARG A 80 -2.59 -18.96 26.04
N LEU A 81 -2.00 -20.02 25.49
CA LEU A 81 -1.87 -21.32 26.15
C LEU A 81 -1.07 -21.23 27.45
N ARG A 82 0.08 -20.54 27.44
CA ARG A 82 0.89 -20.33 28.66
C ARG A 82 0.11 -19.63 29.77
N LEU A 83 -0.61 -18.57 29.42
CA LEU A 83 -1.43 -17.82 30.39
C LEU A 83 -2.57 -18.67 30.95
N VAL A 84 -3.17 -19.53 30.12
CA VAL A 84 -4.20 -20.47 30.58
C VAL A 84 -3.62 -21.49 31.55
N GLU A 85 -2.48 -22.08 31.22
CA GLU A 85 -1.79 -23.06 32.07
C GLU A 85 -1.38 -22.45 33.43
N GLU A 86 -0.78 -21.26 33.43
CA GLU A 86 -0.44 -20.53 34.65
C GLU A 86 -1.67 -20.23 35.53
N ALA A 87 -2.78 -19.82 34.91
CA ALA A 87 -4.03 -19.57 35.63
C ALA A 87 -4.64 -20.85 36.21
N GLU A 88 -4.53 -21.99 35.52
CA GLU A 88 -4.96 -23.28 36.05
C GLU A 88 -4.11 -23.74 37.23
N MET A 89 -2.78 -23.62 37.13
CA MET A 89 -1.87 -23.94 38.23
C MET A 89 -2.16 -23.10 39.46
N LYS A 90 -2.38 -21.79 39.28
CA LYS A 90 -2.75 -20.88 40.36
C LYS A 90 -4.09 -21.27 41.00
N ARG A 91 -5.13 -21.55 40.20
CA ARG A 91 -6.43 -22.03 40.70
C ARG A 91 -6.29 -23.31 41.53
N ARG A 92 -5.43 -24.24 41.12
CA ARG A 92 -5.18 -25.50 41.86
C ARG A 92 -4.42 -25.29 43.17
N SER A 93 -3.54 -24.28 43.25
CA SER A 93 -2.82 -23.95 44.49
C SER A 93 -3.66 -23.13 45.48
N GLU A 94 -4.73 -22.49 45.01
CA GLU A 94 -5.65 -21.70 45.83
C GLU A 94 -6.86 -22.51 46.35
N LEU A 95 -7.02 -23.74 45.85
CA LEU A 95 -7.97 -24.75 46.35
C LEU A 95 -7.31 -25.62 47.42
#